data_AF-A0A2N5HNQ3-F1
#
_entry.id   AF-A0A2N5HNQ3-F1
#
_cell.length_a   1.000
_cell.length_b   1.000
_cell.length_c   1.000
_cell.angle_alpha   90.00
_cell.angle_beta   90.00
_cell.angle_gamma   90.00
#
_symmetry.space_group_name_H-M   'P 1'
#
loop_
_entity.id
_entity.type
_entity.pdbx_description
1 polymer ?
#
loop_
_entity_poly.entity_id
_entity_poly.type
_entity_poly.pdbx_seq_one_letter_code
_entity_poly.pdbx_strand_id
1 'polypeptide(L)' 'MTNGVMEKKGQSKTVNNTNNIRVHNRFSLTINFGDSLNLLALLAGAYIIRSVVKKKKEKKKAEKM' A
#
# COMPACT_ATOMS: atom_id res chain seq x y z
N MET A 1 -64.11 -17.86 -1.25
CA MET A 1 -62.91 -18.72 -1.12
C MET A 1 -61.69 -17.84 -1.32
N THR A 2 -60.97 -17.54 -0.25
CA THR A 2 -59.81 -16.63 -0.23
C THR A 2 -58.53 -17.41 -0.48
N ASN A 3 -57.92 -17.25 -1.65
CA ASN A 3 -56.57 -17.76 -1.90
C ASN A 3 -55.63 -16.57 -2.04
N GLY A 4 -54.98 -16.26 -0.93
CA GLY A 4 -53.84 -15.36 -0.92
C GLY A 4 -52.64 -16.05 -1.58
N VAL A 5 -51.97 -15.33 -2.47
CA VAL A 5 -50.55 -15.49 -2.69
C VAL A 5 -49.99 -14.08 -2.79
N MET A 6 -49.53 -13.61 -1.64
CA MET A 6 -48.75 -12.41 -1.45
C MET A 6 -47.51 -12.49 -2.34
N GLU A 7 -47.44 -11.65 -3.37
CA GLU A 7 -46.25 -11.49 -4.20
C GLU A 7 -45.08 -11.07 -3.30
N LYS A 8 -44.22 -12.05 -2.98
CA LYS A 8 -42.96 -11.79 -2.29
C LYS A 8 -42.09 -10.98 -3.24
N LYS A 9 -42.05 -9.67 -2.99
CA LYS A 9 -41.02 -8.74 -3.47
C LYS A 9 -39.70 -9.49 -3.61
N GLY A 10 -39.28 -9.70 -4.85
CA GLY A 10 -37.96 -10.23 -5.17
C GLY A 10 -36.92 -9.26 -4.64
N GLN A 11 -36.49 -9.45 -3.39
CA GLN A 11 -35.22 -8.94 -2.92
C GLN A 11 -34.16 -9.68 -3.73
N SER A 12 -33.78 -9.08 -4.87
CA SER A 12 -32.49 -9.32 -5.48
C SER A 12 -31.45 -8.97 -4.41
N LYS A 13 -31.07 -9.95 -3.60
CA LYS A 13 -29.92 -9.84 -2.73
C LYS A 13 -28.73 -9.89 -3.66
N THR A 14 -28.30 -8.71 -4.13
CA THR A 14 -26.97 -8.54 -4.71
C THR A 14 -25.97 -8.96 -3.63
N VAL A 15 -25.48 -10.19 -3.74
CA VAL A 15 -24.42 -10.70 -2.90
C VAL A 15 -23.16 -9.96 -3.34
N ASN A 16 -22.86 -8.86 -2.64
CA ASN A 16 -21.62 -8.11 -2.82
C ASN A 16 -20.45 -8.98 -2.33
N ASN A 17 -20.00 -9.91 -3.16
CA ASN A 17 -18.83 -10.72 -2.91
C ASN A 17 -17.59 -9.86 -3.15
N THR A 18 -17.19 -9.09 -2.14
CA THR A 18 -15.95 -8.31 -2.18
C THR A 18 -14.78 -9.25 -1.88
N ASN A 19 -14.12 -9.77 -2.92
CA ASN A 19 -12.89 -10.54 -2.74
C ASN A 19 -11.74 -9.58 -2.37
N ASN A 20 -11.37 -9.56 -1.08
CA ASN A 20 -10.23 -8.79 -0.59
C ASN A 20 -8.94 -9.55 -0.89
N ILE A 21 -8.38 -9.33 -2.08
CA ILE A 21 -7.11 -9.92 -2.50
C ILE A 21 -5.97 -9.11 -1.87
N ARG A 22 -5.51 -9.54 -0.69
CA ARG A 22 -4.31 -8.98 -0.05
C ARG A 22 -3.07 -9.61 -0.68
N VAL A 23 -2.36 -8.84 -1.51
CA VAL A 23 -1.10 -9.29 -2.14
C VAL A 23 0.05 -9.08 -1.15
N HIS A 24 0.66 -10.16 -0.67
CA HIS A 24 1.82 -10.10 0.21
C HIS A 24 3.10 -10.05 -0.63
N ASN A 25 3.53 -8.86 -1.02
CA ASN A 25 4.80 -8.70 -1.72
C ASN A 25 5.96 -8.74 -0.71
N ARG A 26 6.86 -9.72 -0.84
CA ARG A 26 8.08 -9.80 -0.01
C ARG A 26 9.20 -9.12 -0.75
N PHE A 27 9.69 -8.01 -0.20
CA PHE A 27 10.93 -7.38 -0.66
C PHE A 27 12.10 -7.92 0.17
N SER A 28 13.12 -8.46 -0.48
CA SER A 28 14.34 -8.93 0.16
C SER A 28 15.52 -8.21 -0.47
N LEU A 29 16.34 -7.56 0.36
CA LEU A 29 17.55 -6.87 -0.07
C LEU A 29 18.76 -7.62 0.50
N THR A 30 19.55 -8.22 -0.38
CA THR A 30 20.81 -8.87 0.00
C THR A 30 21.95 -7.87 -0.18
N ILE A 31 22.70 -7.61 0.89
CA ILE A 31 23.85 -6.70 0.88
C ILE A 31 25.11 -7.55 1.11
N ASN A 32 26.00 -7.54 0.13
CA ASN A 32 27.29 -8.24 0.22
C ASN A 32 28.39 -7.24 0.59
N PHE A 33 28.97 -7.37 1.79
CA PHE A 33 29.99 -6.44 2.33
C PHE A 33 31.42 -6.70 1.83
N GLY A 34 31.65 -7.80 1.08
CA GLY A 34 32.92 -8.08 0.43
C GLY A 34 33.09 -7.41 -0.94
N ASP A 35 32.02 -6.77 -1.44
CA ASP A 35 31.99 -6.10 -2.73
C ASP A 35 31.87 -4.58 -2.49
N SER A 36 32.95 -3.87 -2.80
CA SER A 36 33.05 -2.42 -2.62
C SER A 36 32.02 -1.66 -3.44
N LEU A 37 31.54 -2.21 -4.57
CA LEU A 37 30.52 -1.58 -5.39
C LEU A 37 29.14 -1.63 -4.71
N ASN A 38 28.80 -2.77 -4.11
CA ASN A 38 27.56 -2.91 -3.34
C ASN A 38 27.56 -2.00 -2.10
N LEU A 39 28.70 -1.88 -1.42
CA LEU A 39 28.84 -0.97 -0.29
C LEU A 39 28.70 0.50 -0.73
N LEU A 40 29.32 0.89 -1.84
CA LEU A 40 29.20 2.23 -2.39
C LEU A 40 27.75 2.54 -2.82
N ALA A 41 27.09 1.59 -3.48
CA ALA A 41 25.70 1.72 -3.89
C ALA A 41 24.76 1.89 -2.68
N LEU A 42 25.01 1.15 -1.59
CA LEU A 42 24.26 1.28 -0.35
C LEU A 42 24.44 2.67 0.29
N LEU A 43 25.66 3.15 0.37
CA LEU A 43 25.97 4.48 0.93
C LEU A 43 25.36 5.60 0.10
N ALA A 44 25.48 5.52 -1.23
CA ALA A 44 24.86 6.48 -2.15
C ALA A 44 23.33 6.46 -2.02
N GLY A 45 22.72 5.27 -1.98
CA GLY A 45 21.29 5.11 -1.76
C GLY A 45 20.82 5.74 -0.44
N ALA A 46 21.52 5.46 0.66
CA ALA A 46 21.23 6.02 1.97
C ALA A 46 21.35 7.56 1.98
N TYR A 47 22.36 8.12 1.30
CA TYR A 47 22.54 9.57 1.19
C TYR A 47 21.41 10.26 0.42
N ILE A 48 20.98 9.67 -0.69
CA ILE A 48 19.86 10.18 -1.50
C ILE A 48 18.57 10.14 -0.68
N ILE A 49 18.26 9.00 -0.04
CA ILE A 49 17.07 8.85 0.81
C ILE A 49 17.08 9.90 1.93
N ARG A 50 18.22 10.08 2.62
CA ARG A 50 18.36 11.08 3.68
C ARG A 50 18.05 12.50 3.17
N SER A 51 18.53 12.84 1.98
CA SER A 51 18.31 14.15 1.36
C SER A 51 16.84 14.39 1.03
N VAL A 52 16.17 13.39 0.44
CA VAL A 52 14.73 13.47 0.13
C VAL A 52 13.90 13.61 1.40
N VAL A 53 14.22 12.83 2.44
CA VAL A 53 13.50 12.89 3.73
C VAL A 53 13.67 14.26 4.40
N LYS A 54 14.88 14.84 4.38
CA LYS A 54 15.13 16.19 4.90
C LYS A 54 14.28 17.24 4.18
N LYS A 55 14.33 17.27 2.84
CA LYS A 55 13.52 18.20 2.04
C LYS A 55 12.03 18.05 2.29
N LYS A 56 11.53 16.83 2.45
CA LYS A 56 10.12 16.57 2.79
C LYS A 56 9.76 17.11 4.18
N LYS A 57 10.65 16.99 5.17
CA LYS A 57 10.44 17.54 6.52
C LYS A 57 10.45 19.07 6.51
N GLU A 58 11.35 19.69 5.75
CA GLU A 58 11.42 21.15 5.61
C GLU A 58 10.18 21.72 4.95
N LYS A 59 9.70 21.10 3.85
CA LYS A 59 8.43 21.47 3.21
C LYS A 59 7.24 21.39 4.18
N LYS A 60 7.15 20.31 4.95
CA LYS A 60 6.11 20.16 5.99
C LYS A 60 6.21 21.17 7.14
N LYS A 61 7.40 21.72 7.40
CA LYS A 61 7.57 22.79 8.40
C LYS A 61 7.17 24.15 7.82
N ALA A 62 7.55 24.42 6.58
CA ALA A 62 7.18 25.65 5.87
C ALA A 62 5.67 25.75 5.59
N GLU A 63 4.99 24.63 5.36
CA GLU A 63 3.53 24.58 5.17
C GLU A 63 2.75 24.69 6.49
N LYS A 64 3.42 24.55 7.65
CA LYS A 64 2.82 24.66 8.98
C LYS A 64 3.11 26.01 9.67
N MET A 65 3.95 26.84 9.07
CA MET A 65 4.21 28.22 9.47
C MET A 65 3.35 29.15 8.61
#